data_AF-A0A3M6K538-F1
#
_entry.id   AF-A0A3M6K538-F1
#
_cell.length_a   1.000
_cell.length_b   1.000
_cell.length_c   1.000
_cell.angle_alpha   90.00
_cell.angle_beta   90.00
_cell.angle_gamma   90.00
#
_symmetry.space_group_name_H-M   'P 1'
#
loop_
_entity.id
_entity.type
_entity.pdbx_description
1 polymer ?
#
loop_
_entity_poly.entity_id
_entity_poly.type
_entity_poly.pdbx_seq_one_letter_code
_entity_poly.pdbx_strand_id
1 'polypeptide(L)'
;GFSQKNSELVGRSVQDVIVEPARKHMIPGFDKVKKNALAAGAYGVTISGAGPSVIAFTDKKHDSKKISNAMKRGFKAARKESKVFVCKPSKGPVIRR
;
A
#
# COMPACT_ATOMS: atom_id res chain seq x y z
N GLY A 1 11.63 7.35 11.03
CA GLY A 1 11.59 6.20 10.09
C GLY A 1 12.78 6.19 9.17
N PHE A 2 12.81 7.08 8.16
CA PHE A 2 13.81 7.07 7.09
C PHE A 2 15.27 7.21 7.55
N SER A 3 15.59 8.23 8.35
CA SER A 3 16.96 8.44 8.86
C SER A 3 17.50 7.24 9.66
N GLN A 4 16.60 6.49 10.32
CA GLN A 4 16.94 5.33 11.15
C GLN A 4 16.84 3.99 10.39
N LYS A 5 16.57 4.01 9.07
CA LYS A 5 16.32 2.80 8.25
C LYS A 5 15.26 1.86 8.84
N ASN A 6 14.28 2.40 9.57
CA ASN A 6 13.25 1.63 10.25
C ASN A 6 11.94 1.67 9.44
N SER A 7 11.69 0.62 8.66
CA SER A 7 10.51 0.47 7.80
C SER A 7 9.20 0.40 8.57
N GLU A 8 9.21 -0.21 9.75
CA GLU A 8 8.04 -0.31 10.61
C GLU A 8 7.63 1.09 11.10
N LEU A 9 8.60 1.88 11.57
CA LEU A 9 8.36 3.26 11.99
C LEU A 9 7.89 4.12 10.81
N VAL A 10 8.42 3.92 9.60
CA VAL A 10 7.87 4.59 8.40
C VAL A 10 6.40 4.21 8.21
N GLY A 11 6.05 2.92 8.21
CA GLY A 11 4.68 2.47 7.97
C GLY A 11 3.69 2.97 9.03
N ARG A 12 4.06 2.97 10.31
CA ARG A 12 3.22 3.53 11.38
C ARG A 12 2.98 5.04 11.23
N SER A 13 3.95 5.77 10.67
CA SER A 13 3.80 7.20 10.38
C SER A 13 2.96 7.48 9.12
N VAL A 14 2.60 6.47 8.33
CA VAL A 14 1.69 6.57 7.18
C VAL A 14 0.24 6.51 7.67
N GLN A 15 -0.10 7.38 8.61
CA GLN A 15 -1.47 7.63 9.02
C GLN A 15 -1.90 8.97 8.44
N ASP A 16 -2.68 8.91 7.37
CA ASP A 16 -3.26 10.09 6.76
C ASP A 16 -4.65 10.33 7.36
N VAL A 17 -4.75 11.38 8.18
CA VAL A 17 -5.99 11.77 8.87
C VAL A 17 -6.75 12.89 8.15
N ILE A 18 -6.24 13.38 7.01
CA ILE A 18 -6.80 14.53 6.29
C ILE A 18 -7.23 14.12 4.87
N VAL A 19 -6.28 13.66 4.05
CA VAL A 19 -6.52 13.41 2.62
C VAL A 19 -7.20 12.06 2.41
N GLU A 20 -6.82 11.04 3.16
CA GLU A 20 -7.44 9.72 3.08
C GLU A 20 -8.95 9.77 3.44
N PRO A 21 -9.41 10.37 4.56
CA PRO A 21 -10.84 10.50 4.84
C PRO A 21 -11.59 11.27 3.75
N ALA A 22 -10.99 12.32 3.22
CA ALA A 22 -11.59 13.13 2.17
C ALA A 22 -11.74 12.37 0.83
N ARG A 23 -10.82 11.44 0.51
CA ARG A 23 -10.76 10.81 -0.83
C ARG A 23 -11.11 9.33 -0.87
N LYS A 24 -11.15 8.63 0.27
CA LYS A 24 -11.38 7.17 0.29
C LYS A 24 -12.69 6.74 -0.37
N HIS A 25 -13.70 7.62 -0.38
CA HIS A 25 -14.99 7.37 -1.03
C HIS A 25 -14.86 7.20 -2.55
N MET A 26 -13.82 7.76 -3.18
CA MET A 26 -13.54 7.62 -4.60
C MET A 26 -12.85 6.28 -4.96
N ILE A 27 -12.43 5.51 -3.96
CA ILE A 27 -11.71 4.25 -4.14
C ILE A 27 -12.55 3.10 -3.57
N PRO A 28 -13.38 2.43 -4.40
CA PRO A 28 -14.23 1.34 -3.94
C PRO A 28 -13.43 0.23 -3.27
N GLY A 29 -13.82 -0.13 -2.04
CA GLY A 29 -13.19 -1.18 -1.27
C GLY A 29 -11.92 -0.78 -0.51
N PHE A 30 -11.52 0.50 -0.53
CA PHE A 30 -10.31 1.00 0.14
C PHE A 30 -10.20 0.55 1.61
N ASP A 31 -11.25 0.76 2.41
CA ASP A 31 -11.25 0.39 3.83
C ASP A 31 -11.00 -1.11 4.04
N LYS A 32 -11.55 -1.95 3.15
CA LYS A 32 -11.34 -3.41 3.18
C LYS A 32 -9.92 -3.78 2.76
N VAL A 33 -9.39 -3.12 1.73
CA VAL A 33 -7.99 -3.29 1.27
C VAL A 33 -7.02 -2.95 2.40
N LYS A 34 -7.19 -1.77 3.03
CA LYS A 34 -6.37 -1.31 4.15
C LYS A 34 -6.42 -2.28 5.32
N LYS A 35 -7.62 -2.65 5.79
CA LYS A 35 -7.79 -3.63 6.88
C LYS A 35 -7.12 -4.97 6.56
N ASN A 36 -7.35 -5.51 5.37
CA ASN A 36 -6.82 -6.81 4.97
C ASN A 36 -5.29 -6.82 4.86
N ALA A 37 -4.70 -5.77 4.31
CA ALA A 37 -3.26 -5.65 4.13
C ALA A 37 -2.53 -5.50 5.46
N LEU A 38 -3.05 -4.68 6.38
CA LEU A 38 -2.51 -4.54 7.74
C LEU A 38 -2.57 -5.88 8.49
N ALA A 39 -3.71 -6.57 8.44
CA ALA A 39 -3.86 -7.91 9.04
C ALA A 39 -2.94 -8.98 8.39
N ALA A 40 -2.51 -8.77 7.15
CA ALA A 40 -1.57 -9.64 6.46
C ALA A 40 -0.10 -9.35 6.81
N GLY A 41 0.19 -8.27 7.55
CA GLY A 41 1.54 -7.89 7.97
C GLY A 41 2.12 -6.65 7.27
N ALA A 42 1.32 -5.87 6.54
CA ALA A 42 1.79 -4.58 6.05
C ALA A 42 2.00 -3.60 7.23
N TYR A 43 3.09 -2.83 7.19
CA TYR A 43 3.39 -1.82 8.21
C TYR A 43 2.49 -0.57 8.11
N GLY A 44 2.03 -0.25 6.91
CA GLY A 44 1.19 0.91 6.64
C GLY A 44 0.56 0.82 5.26
N VAL A 45 -0.59 1.43 5.08
CA VAL A 45 -1.35 1.41 3.82
C VAL A 45 -2.00 2.78 3.63
N THR A 46 -1.87 3.35 2.43
CA THR A 46 -2.48 4.62 2.06
C THR A 46 -2.77 4.69 0.56
N ILE A 47 -3.42 5.77 0.13
CA ILE A 47 -3.64 6.10 -1.28
C ILE A 47 -2.30 6.47 -1.92
N SER A 48 -2.02 5.92 -3.10
CA SER A 48 -0.84 6.28 -3.88
C SER A 48 -1.13 7.52 -4.73
N GLY A 49 -0.52 8.65 -4.38
CA GLY A 49 -0.73 9.93 -5.07
C GLY A 49 -2.18 10.41 -4.94
N ALA A 50 -2.85 10.65 -6.07
CA ALA A 50 -4.26 11.03 -6.11
C ALA A 50 -5.23 9.84 -6.08
N GLY A 51 -4.73 8.59 -6.16
CA GLY A 51 -5.56 7.39 -6.38
C GLY A 51 -5.85 7.13 -7.86
N PRO A 52 -6.57 6.03 -8.19
CA PRO A 52 -7.23 5.08 -7.29
C PRO A 52 -6.29 3.98 -6.76
N SER A 53 -5.01 4.01 -7.15
CA SER A 53 -4.01 3.06 -6.68
C SER A 53 -3.79 3.17 -5.17
N VAL A 54 -3.60 2.03 -4.52
CA VAL A 54 -3.32 1.91 -3.07
C VAL A 54 -1.94 1.31 -2.90
N ILE A 55 -1.14 1.90 -2.01
CA ILE A 55 0.21 1.44 -1.70
C ILE A 55 0.26 0.88 -0.28
N ALA A 56 0.98 -0.23 -0.11
CA ALA A 56 1.26 -0.85 1.18
C ALA A 56 2.77 -0.92 1.40
N PHE A 57 3.22 -0.61 2.61
CA PHE A 57 4.62 -0.68 3.01
C PHE A 57 4.90 -1.98 3.75
N THR A 58 5.98 -2.65 3.41
CA THR A 58 6.43 -3.91 4.00
C THR A 58 7.95 -4.01 3.91
N ASP A 59 8.55 -4.96 4.60
CA ASP A 59 9.95 -5.34 4.44
C ASP A 59 10.10 -6.77 3.89
N LYS A 60 11.34 -7.25 3.83
CA LYS A 60 11.68 -8.60 3.39
C LYS A 60 11.31 -9.70 4.40
N LYS A 61 10.97 -9.35 5.64
CA LYS A 61 10.61 -10.33 6.68
C LYS A 61 9.17 -10.82 6.51
N HIS A 62 8.33 -10.02 5.87
CA HIS A 62 6.93 -10.32 5.64
C HIS A 62 6.69 -10.90 4.24
N ASP A 63 5.70 -11.79 4.14
CA ASP A 63 5.31 -12.37 2.86
C ASP A 63 4.52 -11.35 2.01
N SER A 64 5.21 -10.78 1.02
CA SER A 64 4.63 -9.84 0.07
C SER A 64 3.50 -10.44 -0.77
N LYS A 65 3.50 -11.76 -1.01
CA LYS A 65 2.42 -12.46 -1.73
C LYS A 65 1.17 -12.56 -0.87
N LYS A 66 1.32 -12.84 0.44
CA LYS A 66 0.22 -12.81 1.41
C LYS A 66 -0.46 -11.44 1.44
N ILE A 67 0.32 -10.37 1.55
CA ILE A 67 -0.17 -8.98 1.54
C ILE A 67 -0.86 -8.67 0.21
N SER A 68 -0.21 -9.00 -0.92
CA SER A 68 -0.75 -8.78 -2.26
C SER A 68 -2.12 -9.46 -2.45
N ASN A 69 -2.25 -10.71 -2.03
CA ASN A 69 -3.51 -11.45 -2.11
C ASN A 69 -4.58 -10.86 -1.18
N ALA A 70 -4.20 -10.37 0.00
CA ALA A 70 -5.12 -9.72 0.93
C ALA A 70 -5.69 -8.41 0.35
N MET A 71 -4.85 -7.61 -0.32
CA MET A 71 -5.27 -6.40 -1.04
C MET A 71 -6.22 -6.75 -2.19
N LYS A 72 -5.87 -7.74 -3.02
CA LYS A 72 -6.75 -8.21 -4.12
C LYS A 72 -8.13 -8.63 -3.62
N ARG A 73 -8.20 -9.37 -2.51
CA ARG A 73 -9.49 -9.74 -1.89
C ARG A 73 -10.29 -8.53 -1.42
N GLY A 74 -9.63 -7.48 -0.95
CA GLY A 74 -10.28 -6.23 -0.55
C GLY A 74 -11.00 -5.56 -1.73
N PHE A 75 -10.31 -5.41 -2.87
CA PHE A 75 -10.91 -4.86 -4.09
C PHE A 75 -11.99 -5.79 -4.68
N LYS A 76 -11.75 -7.11 -4.67
CA LYS A 76 -12.72 -8.09 -5.16
C LYS A 76 -14.04 -8.04 -4.38
N ALA A 77 -14.00 -7.78 -3.07
CA ALA A 77 -15.21 -7.59 -2.26
C ALA A 77 -16.05 -6.37 -2.70
N ALA A 78 -15.42 -5.36 -3.31
CA ALA A 78 -16.08 -4.22 -3.94
C ALA A 78 -16.34 -4.44 -5.45
N ARG A 79 -16.25 -5.69 -5.94
CA ARG A 79 -16.42 -6.08 -7.34
C ARG A 79 -15.46 -5.34 -8.30
N LYS A 80 -14.25 -5.02 -7.83
CA LYS A 80 -13.18 -4.43 -8.64
C LYS A 80 -12.05 -5.42 -8.85
N GLU A 81 -11.63 -5.57 -10.10
CA GLU A 81 -10.39 -6.26 -10.43
C GLU A 81 -9.18 -5.40 -10.07
N SER A 82 -8.05 -6.04 -9.77
CA SER A 82 -6.82 -5.33 -9.42
C SER A 82 -5.58 -6.06 -9.88
N LYS A 83 -4.60 -5.27 -10.35
CA LYS A 83 -3.23 -5.71 -10.60
C LYS A 83 -2.36 -5.28 -9.42
N VAL A 84 -1.42 -6.13 -9.03
CA VAL A 84 -0.52 -5.85 -7.91
C VAL A 84 0.92 -5.94 -8.40
N PHE A 85 1.72 -4.96 -8.01
CA PHE A 85 3.15 -4.88 -8.32
C PHE A 85 3.91 -4.83 -7.00
N VAL A 86 4.85 -5.75 -6.82
CA VAL A 86 5.77 -5.74 -5.68
C VAL A 86 7.03 -5.02 -6.13
N CYS A 87 7.27 -3.83 -5.57
CA CYS A 87 8.32 -2.93 -6.01
C CYS A 87 9.30 -2.61 -4.88
N LYS A 88 10.49 -2.12 -5.26
CA LYS A 88 11.47 -1.49 -4.37
C LYS A 88 11.78 -0.08 -4.90
N PRO A 89 12.26 0.85 -4.05
CA PRO A 89 12.73 2.16 -4.52
C PRO A 89 13.73 1.99 -5.68
N SER A 90 13.51 2.72 -6.77
CA SER A 90 14.37 2.68 -7.96
C SER A 90 15.51 3.70 -7.85
N LYS A 91 16.52 3.58 -8.73
CA LYS A 91 17.60 4.57 -8.87
C LYS A 91 17.20 5.79 -9.72
N GLY A 92 15.93 5.87 -10.14
CA GLY A 92 15.49 6.85 -11.14
C GLY A 92 15.74 6.39 -12.60
N PRO A 93 15.54 7.28 -13.58
CA PRO A 93 15.72 6.99 -14.99
C PRO A 93 17.19 6.76 -15.35
N VAL A 94 17.46 5.88 -16.32
CA VAL A 94 18.80 5.56 -16.82
C VAL A 94 18.79 5.68 -18.34
N ILE A 95 19.66 6.51 -18.91
CA ILE A 95 19.89 6.56 -20.35
C ILE A 95 20.76 5.36 -20.73
N ARG A 96 20.25 4.48 -21.59
CA ARG A 96 21.04 3.41 -22.21
C ARG A 96 21.52 3.92 -23.58
N ARG A 97 22.84 4.01 -23.74
CA ARG A 97 23.49 4.22 -25.04
C ARG A 97 23.61 2.90 -25.77
#